data_AF-A0A7Y5LR62-F1
#
_entry.id   AF-A0A7Y5LR62-F1
#
_cell.length_a   1.000
_cell.length_b   1.000
_cell.length_c   1.000
_cell.angle_alpha   90.00
_cell.angle_beta   90.00
_cell.angle_gamma   90.00
#
_symmetry.space_group_name_H-M   'P 1'
#
loop_
_entity.id
_entity.type
_entity.pdbx_description
1 polymer ?
#
loop_
_entity_poly.entity_id
_entity_poly.type
_entity_poly.pdbx_seq_one_letter_code
_entity_poly.pdbx_strand_id
1 'polypeptide(L)'
;MRVLHRILVAALVIWALAPPAVAQQPEQREAQPLSREERLQKIEQQKKERLEKLRDRRETTREDLKLQQEKQRERIRAYQERNPGRALPPNLDGVNPAGRERQRGLGRGDGLGANRAERAAGAGQGRLKLQTTRIHNDHNLRLARLNRIKTLATQAGDIETAQKVDALIARENAAFAKSKLQLENRARQLEQRAAQRRQPGNAPGTQQR
;
A
#
# COMPACT_ATOMS: atom_id res chain seq x y z
N MET A 1 56.07 34.61 0.88
CA MET A 1 56.83 33.97 -0.22
C MET A 1 56.95 32.44 -0.08
N ARG A 2 57.42 31.88 1.05
CA ARG A 2 57.70 30.42 1.16
C ARG A 2 56.45 29.51 1.31
N VAL A 3 55.33 30.06 1.78
CA VAL A 3 54.09 29.29 2.04
C VAL A 3 53.27 29.06 0.76
N LEU A 4 53.16 30.06 -0.13
CA LEU A 4 52.45 29.93 -1.41
C LEU A 4 53.14 28.94 -2.37
N HIS A 5 54.46 28.87 -2.35
CA HIS A 5 55.20 27.94 -3.21
C HIS A 5 54.98 26.46 -2.80
N ARG A 6 54.78 26.18 -1.51
CA ARG A 6 54.54 24.81 -1.01
C ARG A 6 53.16 24.26 -1.39
N ILE A 7 52.15 25.13 -1.51
CA ILE A 7 50.80 24.73 -1.97
C ILE A 7 50.81 24.42 -3.46
N LEU A 8 51.56 25.19 -4.26
CA LEU A 8 51.66 24.98 -5.71
C LEU A 8 52.36 23.64 -6.05
N VAL A 9 53.37 23.27 -5.26
CA VAL A 9 54.09 21.99 -5.43
C VAL A 9 53.22 20.79 -5.01
N ALA A 10 52.41 20.92 -3.95
CA ALA A 10 51.51 19.85 -3.51
C ALA A 10 50.41 19.53 -4.56
N ALA A 11 49.90 20.55 -5.26
CA ALA A 11 48.91 20.36 -6.32
C ALA A 11 49.48 19.64 -7.56
N LEU A 12 50.76 19.84 -7.87
CA LEU A 12 51.42 19.21 -9.02
C LEU A 12 51.78 17.73 -8.77
N VAL A 13 52.00 17.34 -7.52
CA VAL A 13 52.32 15.94 -7.16
C VAL A 13 51.07 15.04 -7.18
N ILE A 14 49.88 15.60 -6.96
CA ILE A 14 48.61 14.82 -6.96
C ILE A 14 48.18 14.42 -8.38
N TRP A 15 48.67 15.10 -9.43
CA TRP A 15 48.33 14.76 -10.81
C TRP A 15 49.21 13.66 -11.43
N ALA A 16 50.41 13.40 -10.87
CA ALA A 16 51.39 12.50 -11.47
C ALA A 16 51.31 11.03 -10.99
N LEU A 17 50.50 10.72 -9.97
CA LEU A 17 50.49 9.41 -9.31
C LEU A 17 49.10 8.74 -9.22
N ALA A 18 48.17 9.11 -10.09
CA ALA A 18 46.97 8.31 -10.30
C ALA A 18 47.33 7.22 -11.34
N PRO A 19 47.38 5.93 -10.97
CA PRO A 19 47.57 4.86 -11.95
C PRO A 19 46.46 4.99 -13.01
N PRO A 20 46.77 4.81 -14.31
CA PRO A 20 45.75 4.82 -15.35
C PRO A 20 44.76 3.71 -15.03
N ALA A 21 43.63 4.10 -14.45
CA ALA A 21 42.47 3.26 -14.27
C ALA A 21 42.01 2.92 -15.69
N VAL A 22 42.50 1.77 -16.16
CA VAL A 22 42.10 1.12 -17.40
C VAL A 22 40.59 1.27 -17.50
N ALA A 23 40.17 1.96 -18.55
CA ALA A 23 38.78 2.06 -18.96
C ALA A 23 38.29 0.65 -19.33
N GLN A 24 38.01 -0.18 -18.32
CA GLN A 24 37.15 -1.34 -18.46
C GLN A 24 35.74 -0.79 -18.67
N GLN A 25 35.47 -0.45 -19.92
CA GLN A 25 34.13 -0.52 -20.46
C GLN A 25 33.56 -1.87 -20.02
N PRO A 26 32.53 -1.93 -19.17
CA PRO A 26 31.81 -3.18 -19.00
C PRO A 26 31.32 -3.53 -20.39
N GLU A 27 31.77 -4.67 -20.90
CA GLU A 27 31.26 -5.29 -22.12
C GLU A 27 29.74 -5.14 -22.09
N GLN A 28 29.25 -4.23 -22.93
CA GLN A 28 27.86 -4.19 -23.30
C GLN A 28 27.63 -5.52 -23.99
N ARG A 29 27.23 -6.53 -23.23
CA ARG A 29 26.52 -7.68 -23.77
C ARG A 29 25.32 -7.07 -24.48
N GLU A 30 25.46 -6.94 -25.79
CA GLU A 30 24.41 -6.52 -26.71
C GLU A 30 23.27 -7.53 -26.57
N ALA A 31 22.40 -7.32 -25.58
CA ALA A 31 21.11 -7.95 -25.52
C ALA A 31 20.33 -7.39 -26.72
N GLN A 32 20.42 -8.09 -27.85
CA GLN A 32 19.69 -7.74 -29.06
C GLN A 32 18.23 -7.45 -28.67
N PRO A 33 17.69 -6.27 -29.01
CA PRO A 33 16.34 -5.93 -28.64
C PRO A 33 15.41 -6.88 -29.36
N LEU A 34 14.78 -7.79 -28.59
CA LEU A 34 13.73 -8.69 -29.08
C LEU A 34 12.77 -7.91 -29.98
N SER A 35 12.45 -8.51 -31.13
CA SER A 35 11.56 -7.90 -32.11
C SER A 35 10.24 -7.52 -31.43
N ARG A 36 9.56 -6.49 -31.94
CA ARG A 36 8.27 -6.04 -31.35
C ARG A 36 7.26 -7.20 -31.27
N GLU A 37 7.30 -8.11 -32.24
CA GLU A 37 6.46 -9.29 -32.30
C GLU A 37 6.84 -10.34 -31.25
N GLU A 38 8.14 -10.61 -31.07
CA GLU A 38 8.63 -11.53 -30.02
C GLU A 38 8.28 -11.03 -28.62
N ARG A 39 8.35 -9.71 -28.40
CA ARG A 39 7.93 -9.09 -27.13
C ARG A 39 6.42 -9.29 -26.89
N LEU A 40 5.60 -9.13 -27.93
CA LEU A 40 4.15 -9.33 -27.82
C LEU A 40 3.80 -10.80 -27.55
N GLN A 41 4.42 -11.74 -28.27
CA GLN A 41 4.23 -13.18 -28.04
C GLN A 41 4.64 -13.59 -26.63
N LYS A 42 5.78 -13.09 -26.12
CA LYS A 42 6.23 -13.36 -24.75
C LYS A 42 5.26 -12.81 -23.70
N ILE A 43 4.71 -11.62 -23.92
CA ILE A 43 3.69 -11.04 -23.02
C ILE A 43 2.40 -11.87 -23.05
N GLU A 44 1.97 -12.33 -24.22
CA GLU A 44 0.77 -13.15 -24.36
C GLU A 44 0.93 -14.52 -23.67
N GLN A 45 2.09 -15.15 -23.85
CA GLN A 45 2.42 -16.41 -23.19
C GLN A 45 2.45 -16.27 -21.66
N GLN A 46 3.09 -15.21 -21.14
CA GLN A 46 3.10 -14.93 -19.69
C GLN A 46 1.69 -14.64 -19.14
N LYS A 47 0.82 -14.01 -19.93
CA LYS A 47 -0.59 -13.79 -19.54
C LYS A 47 -1.37 -15.10 -19.49
N LYS A 48 -1.20 -15.97 -20.48
CA LYS A 48 -1.84 -17.30 -20.51
C LYS A 48 -1.41 -18.14 -19.32
N GLU A 49 -0.11 -18.22 -19.04
CA GLU A 49 0.44 -18.96 -17.89
C GLU A 49 -0.08 -18.42 -16.55
N ARG A 50 -0.20 -17.09 -16.40
CA ARG A 50 -0.78 -16.47 -15.19
C ARG A 50 -2.26 -16.80 -15.03
N LEU A 51 -3.02 -16.84 -16.12
CA LEU A 51 -4.46 -17.15 -16.08
C LEU A 51 -4.69 -18.63 -15.73
N GLU A 52 -3.86 -19.52 -16.26
CA GLU A 52 -3.89 -20.95 -15.94
C GLU A 52 -3.59 -21.19 -14.45
N LYS A 53 -2.49 -20.64 -13.92
CA LYS A 53 -2.17 -20.71 -12.48
C LYS A 53 -3.27 -20.15 -11.58
N LEU A 54 -4.04 -19.16 -12.05
CA LEU A 54 -5.18 -18.61 -11.31
C LEU A 54 -6.40 -19.53 -11.36
N ARG A 55 -6.61 -20.27 -12.45
CA ARG A 55 -7.67 -21.28 -12.56
C ARG A 55 -7.38 -22.46 -11.65
N ASP A 56 -6.16 -22.99 -11.67
CA ASP A 56 -5.76 -24.13 -10.82
C ASP A 56 -5.95 -23.79 -9.34
N ARG A 57 -5.52 -22.59 -8.91
CA ARG A 57 -5.73 -22.12 -7.52
C ARG A 57 -7.20 -21.98 -7.14
N ARG A 58 -8.08 -21.64 -8.09
CA ARG A 58 -9.53 -21.53 -7.85
C ARG A 58 -10.18 -22.91 -7.75
N GLU A 59 -9.69 -23.87 -8.53
CA GLU A 59 -10.17 -25.24 -8.48
C GLU A 59 -9.76 -25.91 -7.16
N THR A 60 -8.49 -25.78 -6.76
CA THR A 60 -8.02 -26.32 -5.47
C THR A 60 -8.77 -25.70 -4.28
N THR A 61 -8.94 -24.37 -4.26
CA THR A 61 -9.72 -23.73 -3.19
C THR A 61 -11.19 -24.16 -3.19
N ARG A 62 -11.77 -24.48 -4.35
CA ARG A 62 -13.14 -25.00 -4.44
C ARG A 62 -13.24 -26.43 -3.90
N GLU A 63 -12.26 -27.27 -4.17
CA GLU A 63 -12.18 -28.63 -3.64
C GLU A 63 -11.97 -28.65 -2.13
N ASP A 64 -11.07 -27.81 -1.62
CA ASP A 64 -10.84 -27.65 -0.18
C ASP A 64 -12.12 -27.21 0.55
N LEU A 65 -12.86 -26.26 -0.03
CA LEU A 65 -14.13 -25.80 0.53
C LEU A 65 -15.20 -26.91 0.53
N LYS A 66 -15.26 -27.73 -0.52
CA LYS A 66 -16.17 -28.89 -0.56
C LYS A 66 -15.81 -29.90 0.52
N LEU A 67 -14.52 -30.22 0.67
CA LEU A 67 -14.04 -31.15 1.70
C LEU A 67 -14.34 -30.65 3.12
N GLN A 68 -14.19 -29.34 3.35
CA GLN A 68 -14.56 -28.72 4.63
C GLN A 68 -16.07 -28.82 4.90
N GLN A 69 -16.91 -28.60 3.88
CA GLN A 69 -18.36 -28.73 4.01
C GLN A 69 -18.79 -30.17 4.30
N GLU A 70 -18.18 -31.16 3.64
CA GLU A 70 -18.44 -32.58 3.91
C GLU A 70 -18.08 -32.97 5.34
N LYS A 71 -16.87 -32.60 5.79
CA LYS A 71 -16.45 -32.80 7.19
C LYS A 71 -17.38 -32.12 8.19
N GLN A 72 -17.91 -30.93 7.87
CA GLN A 72 -18.86 -30.24 8.74
C GLN A 72 -20.20 -30.98 8.79
N ARG A 73 -20.71 -31.49 7.66
CA ARG A 73 -21.93 -32.30 7.60
C ARG A 73 -21.82 -33.58 8.42
N GLU A 74 -20.70 -34.28 8.32
CA GLU A 74 -20.44 -35.47 9.13
C GLU A 74 -20.43 -35.15 10.63
N ARG A 75 -19.79 -34.04 11.03
CA ARG A 75 -19.78 -33.59 12.44
C ARG A 75 -21.18 -33.24 12.95
N ILE A 76 -22.01 -32.59 12.13
CA ILE A 76 -23.41 -32.29 12.45
C ILE A 76 -24.19 -33.59 12.66
N ARG A 77 -24.08 -34.53 11.72
CA ARG A 77 -24.77 -35.84 11.79
C ARG A 77 -24.37 -36.60 13.05
N ALA A 78 -23.07 -36.74 13.32
CA ALA A 78 -22.57 -37.41 14.52
C ALA A 78 -23.03 -36.75 15.83
N TYR A 79 -23.17 -35.42 15.84
CA TYR A 79 -23.70 -34.70 17.00
C TYR A 79 -25.19 -34.97 17.21
N GLN A 80 -25.99 -34.94 16.14
CA GLN A 80 -27.43 -35.18 16.18
C GLN A 80 -27.76 -36.61 16.61
N GLU A 81 -27.03 -37.61 16.11
CA GLU A 81 -27.17 -39.01 16.52
C GLU A 81 -26.90 -39.20 18.01
N ARG A 82 -25.91 -38.48 18.56
CA ARG A 82 -25.57 -38.53 19.99
C ARG A 82 -26.51 -37.71 20.88
N ASN A 83 -27.23 -36.74 20.33
CA ASN A 83 -28.04 -35.78 21.09
C ASN A 83 -29.39 -35.49 20.40
N PRO A 84 -30.28 -36.49 20.28
CA PRO A 84 -31.58 -36.28 19.67
C PRO A 84 -32.38 -35.21 20.45
N GLY A 85 -32.90 -34.21 19.75
CA GLY A 85 -33.70 -33.12 20.32
C GLY A 85 -32.93 -31.95 20.94
N ARG A 86 -31.58 -31.99 21.01
CA ARG A 86 -30.78 -30.82 21.42
C ARG A 86 -30.38 -29.98 20.21
N ALA A 87 -30.46 -28.65 20.37
CA ALA A 87 -30.06 -27.71 19.33
C ALA A 87 -28.57 -27.87 18.96
N LEU A 88 -28.24 -27.64 17.68
CA LEU A 88 -26.87 -27.69 17.21
C LEU A 88 -26.02 -26.60 17.88
N PRO A 89 -24.78 -26.91 18.28
CA PRO A 89 -23.88 -25.91 18.82
C PRO A 89 -23.47 -24.92 17.71
N PRO A 90 -23.19 -23.65 18.06
CA PRO A 90 -23.00 -22.56 17.09
C PRO A 90 -21.81 -22.74 16.15
N ASN A 91 -20.85 -23.61 16.48
CA ASN A 91 -19.75 -23.99 15.63
C ASN A 91 -20.11 -25.04 14.56
N LEU A 92 -21.27 -25.70 14.68
CA LEU A 92 -21.77 -26.70 13.75
C LEU A 92 -22.97 -26.20 12.94
N ASP A 93 -23.75 -25.25 13.46
CA ASP A 93 -24.96 -24.67 12.86
C ASP A 93 -24.70 -23.84 11.58
N GLY A 94 -23.45 -23.67 11.14
CA GLY A 94 -23.08 -22.84 9.97
C GLY A 94 -23.28 -21.34 10.15
N VAL A 95 -23.87 -20.91 11.27
CA VAL A 95 -23.96 -19.51 11.68
C VAL A 95 -22.59 -19.05 12.18
N ASN A 96 -21.87 -18.32 11.34
CA ASN A 96 -20.60 -17.69 11.69
C ASN A 96 -20.67 -17.09 13.12
N PRO A 97 -19.85 -17.53 14.09
CA PRO A 97 -19.90 -17.01 15.46
C PRO A 97 -19.65 -15.49 15.52
N ALA A 98 -18.88 -14.96 14.55
CA ALA A 98 -18.68 -13.52 14.32
C ALA A 98 -19.97 -12.75 13.97
N GLY A 99 -21.05 -13.45 13.57
CA GLY A 99 -22.38 -12.91 13.32
C GLY A 99 -23.30 -12.92 14.55
N ARG A 100 -23.13 -13.88 15.48
CA ARG A 100 -23.95 -13.95 16.72
C ARG A 100 -23.53 -12.97 17.80
N GLU A 101 -22.24 -12.61 17.92
CA GLU A 101 -21.83 -11.51 18.81
C GLU A 101 -22.42 -10.16 18.39
N ARG A 102 -22.61 -9.96 17.08
CA ARG A 102 -23.24 -8.74 16.54
C ARG A 102 -24.73 -8.64 16.87
N GLN A 103 -25.41 -9.75 17.15
CA GLN A 103 -26.85 -9.78 17.48
C GLN A 103 -27.14 -9.76 18.98
N ARG A 104 -26.25 -10.28 19.83
CA ARG A 104 -26.46 -10.21 21.30
C ARG A 104 -26.24 -8.81 21.89
N GLY A 105 -25.56 -7.92 21.17
CA GLY A 105 -25.40 -6.50 21.54
C GLY A 105 -26.55 -5.58 21.16
N LEU A 106 -27.68 -6.09 20.64
CA LEU A 106 -28.79 -5.28 20.08
C LEU A 106 -30.03 -5.15 20.99
N GLY A 107 -30.03 -5.72 22.20
CA GLY A 107 -31.24 -5.86 23.03
C GLY A 107 -31.28 -5.20 24.40
N ARG A 108 -30.23 -4.51 24.87
CA ARG A 108 -30.29 -3.74 26.13
C ARG A 108 -29.53 -2.42 26.03
N GLY A 109 -30.29 -1.33 25.87
CA GLY A 109 -30.06 0.00 26.46
C GLY A 109 -28.75 0.73 26.15
N ASP A 110 -27.60 0.25 26.62
CA ASP A 110 -26.48 1.14 26.94
C ASP A 110 -25.20 0.85 26.12
N GLY A 111 -25.15 -0.24 25.34
CA GLY A 111 -23.94 -0.68 24.61
C GLY A 111 -23.88 -0.36 23.09
N LEU A 112 -24.97 0.16 22.49
CA LEU A 112 -25.04 0.41 21.04
C LEU A 112 -24.39 1.73 20.60
N GLY A 113 -24.26 2.71 21.50
CA GLY A 113 -23.61 3.99 21.23
C GLY A 113 -22.10 3.88 21.08
N ALA A 114 -21.44 3.16 22.01
CA ALA A 114 -19.98 2.99 22.02
C ALA A 114 -19.46 2.26 20.77
N ASN A 115 -20.09 1.14 20.40
CA ASN A 115 -19.70 0.34 19.23
C ASN A 115 -20.01 1.01 17.88
N ARG A 116 -20.96 1.95 17.82
CA ARG A 116 -21.27 2.73 16.62
C ARG A 116 -20.30 3.91 16.48
N ALA A 117 -19.94 4.55 17.60
CA ALA A 117 -18.95 5.61 17.66
C ALA A 117 -17.53 5.09 17.33
N GLU A 118 -17.17 3.90 17.80
CA GLU A 118 -15.90 3.23 17.50
C GLU A 118 -15.82 2.77 16.04
N ARG A 119 -16.92 2.23 15.48
CA ARG A 119 -17.00 1.92 14.04
C ARG A 119 -16.93 3.17 13.17
N ALA A 120 -17.56 4.27 13.56
CA ALA A 120 -17.49 5.54 12.83
C ALA A 120 -16.10 6.18 12.91
N ALA A 121 -15.43 6.10 14.07
CA ALA A 121 -14.05 6.56 14.24
C ALA A 121 -13.07 5.70 13.42
N GLY A 122 -13.24 4.37 13.44
CA GLY A 122 -12.45 3.43 12.64
C GLY A 122 -12.65 3.58 11.13
N ALA A 123 -13.88 3.84 10.67
CA ALA A 123 -14.16 4.15 9.27
C ALA A 123 -13.54 5.47 8.81
N GLY A 124 -13.49 6.48 9.69
CA GLY A 124 -12.82 7.75 9.44
C GLY A 124 -11.31 7.61 9.24
N GLN A 125 -10.66 6.82 10.09
CA GLN A 125 -9.22 6.52 10.00
C GLN A 125 -8.90 5.66 8.76
N GLY A 126 -9.74 4.66 8.47
CA GLY A 126 -9.61 3.83 7.26
C GLY A 126 -9.72 4.67 5.98
N ARG A 127 -10.69 5.59 5.90
CA ARG A 127 -10.84 6.50 4.77
C ARG A 127 -9.65 7.43 4.61
N LEU A 128 -9.14 8.00 5.71
CA LEU A 128 -7.99 8.90 5.68
C LEU A 128 -6.73 8.16 5.17
N LYS A 129 -6.51 6.92 5.62
CA LYS A 129 -5.41 6.07 5.14
C LYS A 129 -5.51 5.76 3.65
N LEU A 130 -6.71 5.51 3.13
CA LEU A 130 -6.92 5.31 1.69
C LEU A 130 -6.70 6.60 0.88
N GLN A 131 -7.07 7.76 1.44
CA GLN A 131 -6.81 9.05 0.81
C GLN A 131 -5.31 9.36 0.76
N THR A 132 -4.58 9.10 1.84
CA THR A 132 -3.13 9.34 1.88
C THR A 132 -2.40 8.46 0.87
N THR A 133 -2.71 7.16 0.80
CA THR A 133 -2.08 6.26 -0.18
C THR A 133 -2.40 6.68 -1.62
N ARG A 134 -3.64 7.05 -1.91
CA ARG A 134 -4.04 7.54 -3.24
C ARG A 134 -3.25 8.80 -3.63
N ILE A 135 -3.14 9.78 -2.73
CA ILE A 135 -2.42 11.02 -3.00
C ILE A 135 -0.94 10.76 -3.25
N HIS A 136 -0.31 9.83 -2.51
CA HIS A 136 1.08 9.42 -2.77
C HIS A 136 1.25 8.76 -4.14
N ASN A 137 0.37 7.82 -4.51
CA ASN A 137 0.44 7.14 -5.79
C ASN A 137 0.24 8.10 -6.97
N ASP A 138 -0.76 8.98 -6.88
CA ASP A 138 -1.06 9.97 -7.93
C ASP A 138 0.09 10.98 -8.10
N HIS A 139 0.75 11.37 -7.01
CA HIS A 139 1.92 12.24 -7.03
C HIS A 139 3.14 11.56 -7.65
N ASN A 140 3.46 10.34 -7.22
CA ASN A 140 4.60 9.58 -7.75
C ASN A 140 4.45 9.33 -9.27
N LEU A 141 3.24 9.03 -9.74
CA LEU A 141 2.97 8.86 -11.16
C LEU A 141 3.16 10.16 -11.94
N ARG A 142 2.71 11.30 -11.40
CA ARG A 142 2.91 12.62 -12.01
C ARG A 142 4.39 13.00 -12.08
N LEU A 143 5.12 12.83 -10.98
CA LEU A 143 6.57 13.08 -10.96
C LEU A 143 7.33 12.20 -11.95
N ALA A 144 7.01 10.90 -12.02
CA ALA A 144 7.63 10.01 -12.98
C ALA A 144 7.39 10.46 -14.44
N ARG A 145 6.18 10.94 -14.75
CA ARG A 145 5.86 11.48 -16.08
C ARG A 145 6.62 12.78 -16.37
N LEU A 146 6.65 13.71 -15.43
CA LEU A 146 7.39 14.98 -15.61
C LEU A 146 8.89 14.72 -15.76
N ASN A 147 9.48 13.85 -14.93
CA ASN A 147 10.88 13.47 -15.06
C ASN A 147 11.17 12.81 -16.42
N ARG A 148 10.26 11.97 -16.92
CA ARG A 148 10.41 11.40 -18.26
C ARG A 148 10.39 12.48 -19.35
N ILE A 149 9.47 13.44 -19.28
CA ILE A 149 9.41 14.57 -20.23
C ILE A 149 10.68 15.41 -20.14
N LYS A 150 11.16 15.69 -18.93
CA LYS A 150 12.43 16.39 -18.70
C LYS A 150 13.58 15.67 -19.40
N THR A 151 13.74 14.36 -19.17
CA THR A 151 14.80 13.57 -19.79
C THR A 151 14.72 13.62 -21.32
N LEU A 152 13.52 13.53 -21.89
CA LEU A 152 13.32 13.62 -23.34
C LEU A 152 13.68 15.01 -23.88
N ALA A 153 13.29 16.08 -23.19
CA ALA A 153 13.63 17.46 -23.57
C ALA A 153 15.15 17.69 -23.50
N THR A 154 15.81 17.21 -22.45
CA THR A 154 17.28 17.27 -22.32
C THR A 154 17.98 16.49 -23.44
N GLN A 155 17.50 15.30 -23.79
CA GLN A 155 18.05 14.49 -24.88
C GLN A 155 17.86 15.16 -26.25
N ALA A 156 16.76 15.88 -26.46
CA ALA A 156 16.51 16.62 -27.68
C ALA A 156 17.29 17.95 -27.77
N GLY A 157 18.01 18.34 -26.72
CA GLY A 157 18.67 19.64 -26.63
C GLY A 157 17.72 20.82 -26.39
N ASP A 158 16.44 20.57 -26.07
CA ASP A 158 15.46 21.60 -25.74
C ASP A 158 15.59 22.00 -24.26
N ILE A 159 16.51 22.93 -24.01
CA ILE A 159 16.84 23.42 -22.67
C ILE A 159 15.67 24.20 -22.05
N GLU A 160 14.94 24.99 -22.86
CA GLU A 160 13.83 25.81 -22.37
C GLU A 160 12.69 24.92 -21.86
N THR A 161 12.33 23.87 -22.60
CA THR A 161 11.32 22.91 -22.16
C THR A 161 11.78 22.16 -20.90
N ALA A 162 13.06 21.74 -20.83
CA ALA A 162 13.58 21.08 -19.63
C ALA A 162 13.46 21.96 -18.36
N GLN A 163 13.78 23.27 -18.47
CA GLN A 163 13.65 24.23 -17.36
C GLN A 163 12.19 24.47 -16.97
N LYS A 164 11.28 24.57 -17.94
CA LYS A 164 9.83 24.67 -17.68
C LYS A 164 9.32 23.44 -16.93
N VAL A 165 9.77 22.25 -17.32
CA VAL A 165 9.39 21.00 -16.64
C VAL A 165 9.96 20.94 -15.22
N ASP A 166 11.18 21.43 -14.98
CA ASP A 166 11.73 21.54 -13.62
C ASP A 166 10.89 22.44 -12.71
N ALA A 167 10.44 23.59 -13.24
CA ALA A 167 9.52 24.45 -12.50
C ALA A 167 8.18 23.76 -12.19
N LEU A 168 7.66 22.93 -13.11
CA LEU A 168 6.45 22.13 -12.88
C LEU A 168 6.67 21.05 -11.81
N ILE A 169 7.81 20.37 -11.81
CA ILE A 169 8.19 19.39 -10.78
C ILE A 169 8.24 20.05 -9.40
N ALA A 170 8.88 21.23 -9.29
CA ALA A 170 8.95 21.97 -8.03
C ALA A 170 7.56 22.36 -7.50
N ARG A 171 6.67 22.84 -8.39
CA ARG A 171 5.27 23.17 -8.03
C ARG A 171 4.48 21.95 -7.56
N GLU A 172 4.64 20.80 -8.24
CA GLU A 172 3.98 19.55 -7.85
C GLU A 172 4.49 19.04 -6.50
N ASN A 173 5.80 19.14 -6.22
CA ASN A 173 6.39 18.80 -4.92
C ASN A 173 5.83 19.67 -3.79
N ALA A 174 5.74 20.98 -4.00
CA ALA A 174 5.17 21.91 -3.03
C ALA A 174 3.67 21.60 -2.76
N ALA A 175 2.90 21.36 -3.82
CA ALA A 175 1.48 21.00 -3.71
C ALA A 175 1.26 19.69 -2.95
N PHE A 176 2.11 18.69 -3.21
CA PHE A 176 2.08 17.42 -2.51
C PHE A 176 2.42 17.56 -1.02
N ALA A 177 3.49 18.31 -0.69
CA ALA A 177 3.86 18.57 0.69
C ALA A 177 2.72 19.22 1.49
N LYS A 178 2.04 20.21 0.89
CA LYS A 178 0.85 20.85 1.49
C LYS A 178 -0.28 19.84 1.73
N SER A 179 -0.59 19.01 0.73
CA SER A 179 -1.65 18.01 0.82
C SER A 179 -1.35 16.95 1.89
N LYS A 180 -0.10 16.50 1.97
CA LYS A 180 0.38 15.57 3.00
C LYS A 180 0.21 16.16 4.40
N LEU A 181 0.65 17.41 4.62
CA LEU A 181 0.49 18.11 5.89
C LEU A 181 -1.00 18.23 6.31
N GLN A 182 -1.89 18.52 5.35
CA GLN A 182 -3.33 18.56 5.62
C GLN A 182 -3.90 17.22 6.09
N LEU A 183 -3.47 16.12 5.47
CA LEU A 183 -3.90 14.77 5.87
C LEU A 183 -3.33 14.38 7.23
N GLU A 184 -2.08 14.74 7.54
CA GLU A 184 -1.46 14.52 8.85
C GLU A 184 -2.19 15.30 9.95
N ASN A 185 -2.50 16.57 9.71
CA ASN A 185 -3.29 17.37 10.65
C ASN A 185 -4.68 16.75 10.87
N ARG A 186 -5.32 16.27 9.80
CA ARG A 186 -6.61 15.58 9.89
C ARG A 186 -6.49 14.26 10.66
N ALA A 187 -5.39 13.52 10.51
CA ALA A 187 -5.12 12.31 11.29
C ALA A 187 -5.03 12.64 12.79
N ARG A 188 -4.20 13.63 13.15
CA ARG A 188 -4.05 14.09 14.54
C ARG A 188 -5.36 14.55 15.15
N GLN A 189 -6.19 15.27 14.40
CA GLN A 189 -7.53 15.69 14.87
C GLN A 189 -8.45 14.50 15.13
N LEU A 190 -8.43 13.46 14.28
CA LEU A 190 -9.21 12.25 14.51
C LEU A 190 -8.70 11.48 15.73
N GLU A 191 -7.39 11.41 15.93
CA GLU A 191 -6.77 10.78 17.11
C GLU A 191 -7.10 11.53 18.40
N GLN A 192 -7.02 12.87 18.41
CA GLN A 192 -7.42 13.70 19.54
C GLN A 192 -8.90 13.51 19.88
N ARG A 193 -9.78 13.50 18.87
CA ARG A 193 -11.21 13.23 19.06
C ARG A 193 -11.46 11.82 19.61
N ALA A 194 -10.72 10.81 19.14
CA ALA A 194 -10.83 9.45 19.65
C ALA A 194 -10.32 9.35 21.10
N ALA A 195 -9.22 10.05 21.44
CA ALA A 195 -8.68 10.11 22.80
C ALA A 195 -9.63 10.82 23.77
N GLN A 196 -10.26 11.92 23.38
CA GLN A 196 -11.26 12.64 24.18
C GLN A 196 -12.47 11.74 24.53
N ARG A 197 -12.89 10.88 23.59
CA ARG A 197 -13.97 9.91 23.84
C ARG A 197 -13.60 8.80 24.83
N ARG A 198 -12.31 8.51 25.01
CA ARG A 198 -11.81 7.49 25.96
C ARG A 198 -11.63 8.04 27.38
N GLN A 199 -11.71 9.36 27.58
CA GLN A 199 -11.62 9.93 28.92
C GLN A 199 -12.89 9.60 29.71
N PRO A 200 -12.77 8.98 30.90
CA PRO A 200 -13.90 8.66 31.77
C PRO A 200 -14.52 9.98 32.27
N GLY A 201 -15.58 10.44 31.61
CA GLY A 201 -16.22 11.74 31.87
C GLY A 201 -16.85 12.39 30.64
N ASN A 202 -16.45 12.00 29.43
CA ASN A 202 -16.92 12.59 28.16
C ASN A 202 -17.72 11.64 27.27
N ALA A 203 -18.22 10.53 27.81
CA ALA A 203 -19.20 9.73 27.09
C ALA A 203 -20.48 10.57 26.92
N PRO A 204 -20.99 10.81 25.70
CA PRO A 204 -22.14 11.68 25.46
C PRO A 204 -23.50 11.14 25.97
N GLY A 205 -23.48 10.32 27.02
CA GLY A 205 -24.66 9.80 27.73
C GLY A 205 -24.56 9.88 29.26
N THR A 206 -23.50 10.48 29.83
CA THR A 206 -23.32 10.60 31.30
C THR A 206 -23.49 12.03 31.82
N GLN A 207 -24.30 12.86 31.16
CA GLN A 207 -24.91 13.99 31.89
C GLN A 207 -26.07 13.42 32.70
N GLN A 208 -25.87 13.38 34.01
CA GLN A 208 -26.85 12.99 35.02
C GLN A 208 -28.19 13.70 34.77
N ARG A 209 -29.29 12.93 34.79
CA ARG A 209 -30.56 13.45 35.30
C ARG A 209 -30.46 13.53 36.80
#